data_AF-A0A7X7KE57-F1
#
_entry.id   AF-A0A7X7KE57-F1
#
_cell.length_a   1.000
_cell.length_b   1.000
_cell.length_c   1.000
_cell.angle_alpha   90.00
_cell.angle_beta   90.00
_cell.angle_gamma   90.00
#
_symmetry.space_group_name_H-M   'P 1'
#
loop_
_entity.id
_entity.type
_entity.pdbx_description
1 polymer ?
#
loop_
_entity_poly.entity_id
_entity_poly.type
_entity_poly.pdbx_seq_one_letter_code
_entity_poly.pdbx_strand_id
1 'polypeptide(L)'
;MPPLKKPSAPLGIVLPKRKALLAAEADVLVVGGGPAGLAAAVAAADAGADTILAERYGFLGGNATAALVMPWMSYHTQRHTGDRRNVNTLLPNDHGPGEPVIAGVLQKFLHRLVREGGAVPPSLDTGYVVPFDPEVFKFVALDLLDEAGVSYLLHALATDVLDAPDLGGAVFETKSGTLAIEARTIVDCTGDGDLAARAGAPFEIGRAEDELAQPMTLMFLAAGFDRAAFDEYVRQHPDQWRGVHGLWELARRAAAEGELDLPREDVLFFKTMHEREVSVNCTRVTRVLGTDVWNLTYAEWESRRQLRNIAAFLRRYVPGFENAYNAQSGAQIGVRETRRILGEYQLTADDVLNARRFDDAVARASYPLDIHSPVGRGTILRRLPPGESYDIPLRCLVPQAVDNLLVAGRCISGTHEAHSSYRVMPVCMATGQAA
;
A
#
# COMPACT_ATOMS: atom_id res chain seq x y z
N MET A 1 8.50 26.54 -7.96
CA MET A 1 9.71 26.17 -8.72
C MET A 1 9.33 25.04 -9.66
N PRO A 2 9.65 25.10 -10.96
CA PRO A 2 9.29 24.03 -11.89
C PRO A 2 10.11 22.77 -11.57
N PRO A 3 9.51 21.57 -11.58
CA PRO A 3 10.27 20.32 -11.47
C PRO A 3 11.21 20.15 -12.67
N LEU A 4 12.29 19.37 -12.48
CA LEU A 4 13.20 19.01 -13.57
C LEU A 4 12.41 18.29 -14.66
N LYS A 5 12.48 18.79 -15.90
CA LYS A 5 11.76 18.20 -17.03
C LYS A 5 12.51 16.98 -17.56
N LYS A 6 11.77 15.97 -18.01
CA LYS A 6 12.34 14.84 -18.75
C LYS A 6 12.97 15.37 -20.05
N PRO A 7 14.24 15.03 -20.36
CA PRO A 7 14.85 15.43 -21.62
C PRO A 7 14.03 14.91 -22.80
N SER A 8 13.75 15.78 -23.78
CA SER A 8 13.05 15.38 -25.02
C SER A 8 13.93 14.53 -25.94
N ALA A 9 15.26 14.69 -25.83
CA ALA A 9 16.26 13.90 -26.53
C ALA A 9 17.32 13.44 -25.52
N PRO A 10 17.13 12.28 -24.85
CA PRO A 10 18.07 11.79 -23.86
C PRO A 10 19.40 11.37 -24.53
N LEU A 11 20.52 11.84 -23.98
CA LEU A 11 21.86 11.40 -24.36
C LEU A 11 22.39 10.43 -23.30
N GLY A 12 22.75 9.23 -23.73
CA GLY A 12 23.39 8.25 -22.85
C GLY A 12 24.81 8.67 -22.52
N ILE A 13 25.18 8.64 -21.24
CA ILE A 13 26.54 8.88 -20.78
C ILE A 13 27.07 7.58 -20.17
N VAL A 14 28.24 7.14 -20.61
CA VAL A 14 28.91 5.97 -20.04
C VAL A 14 29.57 6.38 -18.73
N LEU A 15 29.19 5.72 -17.64
CA LEU A 15 29.81 5.92 -16.34
C LEU A 15 31.10 5.09 -16.21
N PRO A 16 32.07 5.53 -15.39
CA PRO A 16 33.23 4.71 -15.06
C PRO A 16 32.82 3.37 -14.42
N LYS A 17 33.65 2.33 -14.60
CA LYS A 17 33.46 1.06 -13.88
C LYS A 17 33.51 1.31 -12.38
N ARG A 18 32.54 0.75 -11.65
CA ARG A 18 32.46 0.82 -10.19
C ARG A 18 32.63 -0.58 -9.60
N LYS A 19 33.13 -0.65 -8.36
CA LYS A 19 33.20 -1.90 -7.58
C LYS A 19 32.07 -1.89 -6.56
N ALA A 20 31.48 -3.06 -6.33
CA ALA A 20 30.60 -3.28 -5.19
C ALA A 20 31.39 -3.92 -4.04
N LEU A 21 31.04 -3.58 -2.80
CA LEU A 21 31.46 -4.33 -1.61
C LEU A 21 30.48 -5.48 -1.40
N LEU A 22 30.97 -6.72 -1.42
CA LEU A 22 30.18 -7.86 -0.93
C LEU A 22 29.98 -7.68 0.58
N ALA A 23 28.76 -7.35 0.97
CA ALA A 23 28.42 -6.93 2.32
C ALA A 23 28.02 -8.10 3.22
N ALA A 24 27.36 -9.12 2.65
CA ALA A 24 26.89 -10.30 3.36
C ALA A 24 26.50 -11.43 2.39
N GLU A 25 26.31 -12.62 2.95
CA GLU A 25 25.70 -13.80 2.33
C GLU A 25 24.50 -14.21 3.19
N ALA A 26 23.43 -14.74 2.60
CA ALA A 26 22.23 -15.21 3.31
C ALA A 26 21.62 -16.45 2.65
N ASP A 27 20.79 -17.20 3.39
CA ASP A 27 19.92 -18.19 2.76
C ASP A 27 18.79 -17.48 1.99
N VAL A 28 18.15 -16.50 2.64
CA VAL A 28 17.03 -15.74 2.07
C VAL A 28 17.31 -14.24 2.16
N LEU A 29 17.29 -13.57 1.01
CA LEU A 29 17.34 -12.11 0.93
C LEU A 29 15.96 -11.56 0.59
N VAL A 30 15.36 -10.83 1.52
CA VAL A 30 14.10 -10.11 1.31
C VAL A 30 14.39 -8.66 0.95
N VAL A 31 13.87 -8.20 -0.18
CA VAL A 31 14.13 -6.83 -0.66
C VAL A 31 12.85 -6.01 -0.66
N GLY A 32 12.76 -5.05 0.28
CA GLY A 32 11.62 -4.18 0.52
C GLY A 32 10.98 -4.44 1.89
N GLY A 33 11.14 -3.51 2.83
CA GLY A 33 10.60 -3.55 4.19
C GLY A 33 9.15 -3.07 4.30
N GLY A 34 8.33 -3.31 3.27
CA GLY A 34 6.88 -3.11 3.31
C GLY A 34 6.16 -4.23 4.06
N PRO A 35 4.81 -4.23 4.10
CA PRO A 35 4.05 -5.29 4.76
C PRO A 35 4.41 -6.70 4.26
N ALA A 36 4.57 -6.88 2.94
CA ALA A 36 4.97 -8.16 2.37
C ALA A 36 6.36 -8.59 2.84
N GLY A 37 7.38 -7.73 2.71
CA GLY A 37 8.73 -8.12 3.09
C GLY A 37 8.92 -8.29 4.59
N LEU A 38 8.22 -7.52 5.43
CA LEU A 38 8.20 -7.79 6.88
C LEU A 38 7.68 -9.20 7.17
N ALA A 39 6.60 -9.61 6.50
CA ALA A 39 6.03 -10.93 6.68
C ALA A 39 6.93 -12.05 6.12
N ALA A 40 7.52 -11.85 4.94
CA ALA A 40 8.46 -12.80 4.32
C ALA A 40 9.71 -13.00 5.20
N ALA A 41 10.30 -11.91 5.68
CA ALA A 41 11.50 -11.97 6.49
C ALA A 41 11.28 -12.71 7.82
N VAL A 42 10.19 -12.39 8.53
CA VAL A 42 9.84 -13.09 9.78
C VAL A 42 9.53 -14.55 9.51
N ALA A 43 8.78 -14.88 8.45
CA ALA A 43 8.40 -16.25 8.13
C ALA A 43 9.62 -17.11 7.73
N ALA A 44 10.54 -16.57 6.92
CA ALA A 44 11.76 -17.25 6.51
C ALA A 44 12.67 -17.54 7.72
N ALA A 45 12.84 -16.56 8.61
CA ALA A 45 13.61 -16.75 9.83
C ALA A 45 12.95 -17.73 10.82
N ASP A 46 11.62 -17.65 11.00
CA ASP A 46 10.86 -18.61 11.82
C ASP A 46 10.96 -20.05 11.24
N ALA A 47 11.16 -20.19 9.93
CA ALA A 47 11.44 -21.47 9.26
C ALA A 47 12.91 -21.93 9.38
N GLY A 48 13.78 -21.11 9.99
CA GLY A 48 15.17 -21.44 10.30
C GLY A 48 16.20 -20.97 9.26
N ALA A 49 15.82 -20.12 8.30
CA ALA A 49 16.75 -19.59 7.31
C ALA A 49 17.55 -18.40 7.85
N ASP A 50 18.84 -18.31 7.51
CA ASP A 50 19.60 -17.08 7.71
C ASP A 50 19.07 -16.00 6.77
N THR A 51 18.42 -14.99 7.35
CA THR A 51 17.56 -14.06 6.62
C THR A 51 18.05 -12.63 6.75
N ILE A 52 18.20 -11.96 5.60
CA ILE A 52 18.48 -10.52 5.54
C ILE A 52 17.32 -9.78 4.89
N LEU A 53 16.87 -8.68 5.51
CA LEU A 53 15.91 -7.73 4.93
C LEU A 53 16.61 -6.42 4.53
N ALA A 54 16.51 -6.03 3.26
CA ALA A 54 17.03 -4.75 2.76
C ALA A 54 15.91 -3.76 2.40
N GLU A 55 16.02 -2.51 2.86
CA GLU A 55 15.01 -1.45 2.66
C GLU A 55 15.65 -0.12 2.24
N ARG A 56 15.04 0.56 1.26
CA ARG A 56 15.52 1.84 0.72
C ARG A 56 15.34 3.01 1.70
N TYR A 57 14.35 2.93 2.59
CA TYR A 57 14.06 3.92 3.62
C TYR A 57 14.86 3.67 4.90
N GLY A 58 14.85 4.68 5.77
CA GLY A 58 15.39 4.58 7.14
C GLY A 58 14.38 4.00 8.14
N PHE A 59 13.30 3.37 7.66
CA PHE A 59 12.21 2.83 8.48
C PHE A 59 11.43 1.79 7.67
N LEU A 60 10.67 0.94 8.39
CA LEU A 60 9.85 -0.12 7.82
C LEU A 60 8.37 0.29 7.68
N GLY A 61 7.59 -0.53 6.96
CA GLY A 61 6.14 -0.42 6.83
C GLY A 61 5.64 0.01 5.45
N GLY A 62 6.54 0.31 4.50
CA GLY A 62 6.19 0.62 3.12
C GLY A 62 5.12 1.71 3.04
N ASN A 63 4.04 1.47 2.30
CA ASN A 63 2.96 2.46 2.16
C ASN A 63 2.19 2.75 3.47
N ALA A 64 2.21 1.86 4.47
CA ALA A 64 1.56 2.10 5.76
C ALA A 64 2.20 3.29 6.49
N THR A 65 3.52 3.42 6.40
CA THR A 65 4.32 4.42 7.12
C THR A 65 4.83 5.52 6.20
N ALA A 66 5.39 5.18 5.03
CA ALA A 66 6.00 6.14 4.11
C ALA A 66 4.97 7.02 3.39
N ALA A 67 3.83 6.45 3.03
CA ALA A 67 2.76 7.14 2.30
C ALA A 67 1.52 7.44 3.16
N LEU A 68 1.54 7.03 4.44
CA LEU A 68 0.43 7.15 5.38
C LEU A 68 -0.86 6.51 4.84
N VAL A 69 -0.75 5.41 4.10
CA VAL A 69 -1.91 4.66 3.63
C VAL A 69 -2.55 3.97 4.83
N MET A 70 -3.60 4.59 5.35
CA MET A 70 -4.36 4.13 6.51
C MET A 70 -5.86 4.28 6.25
N PRO A 71 -6.71 3.44 6.86
CA PRO A 71 -6.40 2.35 7.78
C PRO A 71 -5.91 1.10 7.03
N TRP A 72 -5.56 0.05 7.78
CA TRP A 72 -5.49 -1.29 7.20
C TRP A 72 -6.90 -1.78 6.88
N MET A 73 -7.09 -2.23 5.65
CA MET A 73 -8.38 -2.71 5.17
C MET A 73 -8.74 -4.05 5.80
N SER A 74 -10.03 -4.41 5.74
CA SER A 74 -10.51 -5.68 6.28
C SER A 74 -9.87 -6.88 5.59
N TYR A 75 -9.54 -7.89 6.40
CA TYR A 75 -9.18 -9.24 6.00
C TYR A 75 -10.20 -10.28 6.50
N HIS A 76 -11.44 -9.85 6.72
CA HIS A 76 -12.55 -10.71 7.13
C HIS A 76 -13.50 -10.96 5.95
N THR A 77 -14.16 -12.11 5.93
CA THR A 77 -15.25 -12.36 4.96
C THR A 77 -16.37 -11.35 5.16
N GLN A 78 -17.11 -11.02 4.10
CA GLN A 78 -18.06 -9.90 4.16
C GLN A 78 -19.50 -10.37 3.96
N ARG A 79 -20.39 -10.14 4.94
CA ARG A 79 -21.84 -10.39 4.82
C ARG A 79 -22.62 -9.11 5.01
N HIS A 80 -22.83 -8.36 3.93
CA HIS A 80 -23.57 -7.11 3.96
C HIS A 80 -24.96 -7.25 4.57
N THR A 81 -25.22 -6.51 5.64
CA THR A 81 -26.52 -6.47 6.32
C THR A 81 -27.41 -5.32 5.85
N GLY A 82 -26.92 -4.44 4.96
CA GLY A 82 -27.61 -3.21 4.55
C GLY A 82 -27.79 -2.19 5.67
N ASP A 83 -27.27 -2.50 6.86
CA ASP A 83 -27.47 -1.77 8.08
C ASP A 83 -26.46 -0.61 8.18
N ARG A 84 -26.98 0.62 8.17
CA ARG A 84 -26.20 1.86 8.23
C ARG A 84 -26.18 2.46 9.63
N ARG A 85 -26.18 1.62 10.68
CA ARG A 85 -26.05 2.08 12.07
C ARG A 85 -24.76 2.90 12.24
N ASN A 86 -24.88 4.07 12.89
CA ASN A 86 -23.86 5.10 13.12
C ASN A 86 -23.13 5.59 11.85
N VAL A 87 -23.64 6.68 11.26
CA VAL A 87 -23.07 7.29 10.04
C VAL A 87 -21.77 8.06 10.28
N ASN A 88 -21.49 8.50 11.51
CA ASN A 88 -20.39 9.40 11.87
C ASN A 88 -19.17 8.68 12.46
N THR A 89 -18.98 7.37 12.25
CA THR A 89 -17.89 6.61 12.91
C THR A 89 -16.49 6.95 12.39
N LEU A 90 -16.37 7.56 11.21
CA LEU A 90 -15.12 7.66 10.42
C LEU A 90 -14.53 6.28 10.13
N LEU A 91 -15.39 5.27 10.08
CA LEU A 91 -15.09 3.87 9.81
C LEU A 91 -16.10 3.36 8.77
N PRO A 92 -15.74 2.35 7.96
CA PRO A 92 -16.70 1.68 7.10
C PRO A 92 -17.80 1.04 7.94
N ASN A 93 -19.05 1.18 7.51
CA ASN A 93 -20.22 0.69 8.24
C ASN A 93 -21.05 -0.32 7.42
N ASP A 94 -20.64 -0.63 6.19
CA ASP A 94 -21.37 -1.52 5.31
C ASP A 94 -20.92 -2.97 5.42
N HIS A 95 -19.83 -3.29 6.14
CA HIS A 95 -19.19 -4.61 6.08
C HIS A 95 -20.08 -5.78 6.53
N GLY A 96 -20.79 -5.63 7.66
CA GLY A 96 -21.51 -6.72 8.31
C GLY A 96 -20.58 -7.80 8.88
N PRO A 97 -21.12 -8.91 9.46
CA PRO A 97 -20.33 -9.93 10.14
C PRO A 97 -19.39 -10.66 9.18
N GLY A 98 -18.28 -11.16 9.74
CA GLY A 98 -17.18 -11.72 8.97
C GLY A 98 -16.23 -12.53 9.82
N GLU A 99 -15.59 -13.53 9.20
CA GLU A 99 -14.55 -14.36 9.81
C GLU A 99 -13.18 -13.99 9.23
N PRO A 100 -12.11 -13.93 10.04
CA PRO A 100 -10.77 -13.63 9.54
C PRO A 100 -10.29 -14.70 8.57
N VAL A 101 -9.70 -14.29 7.44
CA VAL A 101 -9.17 -15.23 6.43
C VAL A 101 -7.64 -15.27 6.37
N ILE A 102 -6.97 -14.40 7.13
CA ILE A 102 -5.52 -14.29 7.22
C ILE A 102 -5.09 -14.39 8.69
N ALA A 103 -4.09 -15.23 8.96
CA ALA A 103 -3.50 -15.47 10.28
C ALA A 103 -1.98 -15.25 10.24
N GLY A 104 -1.22 -15.89 11.12
CA GLY A 104 0.25 -15.91 11.06
C GLY A 104 0.89 -14.57 11.42
N VAL A 105 1.87 -14.13 10.63
CA VAL A 105 2.66 -12.91 10.90
C VAL A 105 1.77 -11.66 10.95
N LEU A 106 0.74 -11.58 10.10
CA LEU A 106 -0.25 -10.50 10.16
C LEU A 106 -0.90 -10.43 11.55
N GLN A 107 -1.36 -11.57 12.05
CA GLN A 107 -2.05 -11.65 13.34
C GLN A 107 -1.08 -11.34 14.49
N LYS A 108 0.14 -11.87 14.46
CA LYS A 108 1.21 -11.56 15.43
C LYS A 108 1.49 -10.06 15.46
N PHE A 109 1.65 -9.43 14.30
CA PHE A 109 1.89 -8.00 14.14
C PHE A 109 0.74 -7.16 14.69
N LEU A 110 -0.50 -7.45 14.29
CA LEU A 110 -1.67 -6.69 14.76
C LEU A 110 -1.91 -6.83 16.26
N HIS A 111 -1.74 -8.04 16.82
CA HIS A 111 -1.83 -8.24 18.27
C HIS A 111 -0.80 -7.41 19.03
N ARG A 112 0.45 -7.38 18.56
CA ARG A 112 1.49 -6.55 19.16
C ARG A 112 1.15 -5.07 19.01
N LEU A 113 0.75 -4.62 17.82
CA LEU A 113 0.41 -3.22 17.57
C LEU A 113 -0.75 -2.73 18.45
N VAL A 114 -1.80 -3.54 18.64
CA VAL A 114 -2.90 -3.24 19.57
C VAL A 114 -2.40 -3.21 21.02
N ARG A 115 -1.56 -4.17 21.43
CA ARG A 115 -0.99 -4.23 22.78
C ARG A 115 -0.17 -3.00 23.14
N GLU A 116 0.60 -2.46 22.19
CA GLU A 116 1.39 -1.24 22.36
C GLU A 116 0.54 0.05 22.23
N GLY A 117 -0.79 -0.07 22.12
CA GLY A 117 -1.69 1.07 21.98
C GLY A 117 -1.63 1.76 20.62
N GLY A 118 -1.03 1.12 19.61
CA GLY A 118 -0.82 1.64 18.27
C GLY A 118 -1.91 1.29 17.26
N ALA A 119 -2.94 0.51 17.63
CA ALA A 119 -4.05 0.18 16.74
C ALA A 119 -5.37 -0.06 17.47
N VAL A 120 -6.48 0.19 16.77
CA VAL A 120 -7.82 -0.27 17.18
C VAL A 120 -8.04 -1.66 16.60
N PRO A 121 -8.36 -2.68 17.43
CA PRO A 121 -8.53 -4.05 16.94
C PRO A 121 -9.70 -4.15 15.93
N PRO A 122 -9.60 -5.05 14.95
CA PRO A 122 -10.69 -5.27 14.01
C PRO A 122 -11.90 -5.85 14.74
N SER A 123 -13.07 -5.29 14.50
CA SER A 123 -14.34 -5.75 15.07
C SER A 123 -15.49 -5.40 14.14
N LEU A 124 -16.70 -5.89 14.46
CA LEU A 124 -17.90 -5.49 13.74
C LEU A 124 -18.11 -3.96 13.76
N ASP A 125 -17.79 -3.29 14.87
CA ASP A 125 -17.94 -1.84 15.03
C ASP A 125 -16.94 -1.03 14.19
N THR A 126 -15.79 -1.63 13.86
CA THR A 126 -14.83 -1.01 12.94
C THR A 126 -15.06 -1.40 11.49
N GLY A 127 -16.06 -2.22 11.17
CA GLY A 127 -16.17 -2.85 9.86
C GLY A 127 -14.92 -3.68 9.51
N TYR A 128 -14.24 -4.20 10.55
CA TYR A 128 -12.98 -4.94 10.49
C TYR A 128 -11.79 -4.21 9.85
N VAL A 129 -11.86 -2.90 9.62
CA VAL A 129 -10.66 -2.12 9.34
C VAL A 129 -9.89 -1.87 10.64
N VAL A 130 -8.59 -1.64 10.51
CA VAL A 130 -7.68 -1.40 11.63
C VAL A 130 -7.07 -0.01 11.46
N PRO A 131 -7.64 1.02 12.12
CA PRO A 131 -6.95 2.27 12.40
C PRO A 131 -5.65 1.99 13.15
N PHE A 132 -4.57 2.68 12.77
CA PHE A 132 -3.26 2.51 13.41
C PHE A 132 -2.47 3.81 13.45
N ASP A 133 -1.50 3.85 14.36
CA ASP A 133 -0.49 4.90 14.46
C ASP A 133 0.76 4.49 13.65
N PRO A 134 1.18 5.30 12.66
CA PRO A 134 2.30 4.97 11.78
C PRO A 134 3.67 5.01 12.47
N GLU A 135 3.82 5.68 13.62
CA GLU A 135 5.08 5.67 14.37
C GLU A 135 5.18 4.42 15.25
N VAL A 136 4.10 4.04 15.94
CA VAL A 136 4.07 2.78 16.70
C VAL A 136 4.25 1.58 15.78
N PHE A 137 3.70 1.64 14.56
CA PHE A 137 3.93 0.64 13.52
C PHE A 137 5.44 0.35 13.31
N LYS A 138 6.27 1.40 13.21
CA LYS A 138 7.70 1.25 12.91
C LYS A 138 8.43 0.54 14.04
N PHE A 139 8.10 0.85 15.29
CA PHE A 139 8.68 0.17 16.45
C PHE A 139 8.31 -1.31 16.46
N VAL A 140 7.03 -1.62 16.29
CA VAL A 140 6.55 -3.01 16.26
C VAL A 140 7.17 -3.80 15.11
N ALA A 141 7.38 -3.17 13.94
CA ALA A 141 8.04 -3.84 12.82
C ALA A 141 9.51 -4.18 13.14
N LEU A 142 10.25 -3.28 13.79
CA LEU A 142 11.63 -3.53 14.21
C LEU A 142 11.70 -4.60 15.30
N ASP A 143 10.82 -4.53 16.30
CA ASP A 143 10.75 -5.52 17.38
C ASP A 143 10.49 -6.92 16.82
N LEU A 144 9.61 -7.06 15.82
CA LEU A 144 9.36 -8.37 15.20
C LEU A 144 10.57 -8.92 14.44
N LEU A 145 11.35 -8.08 13.76
CA LEU A 145 12.57 -8.52 13.09
C LEU A 145 13.62 -8.97 14.11
N ASP A 146 13.81 -8.20 15.20
CA ASP A 146 14.74 -8.53 16.28
C ASP A 146 14.35 -9.85 16.98
N GLU A 147 13.08 -10.03 17.33
CA GLU A 147 12.55 -11.26 17.92
C GLU A 147 12.73 -12.49 17.01
N ALA A 148 12.63 -12.31 15.69
CA ALA A 148 12.82 -13.38 14.72
C ALA A 148 14.30 -13.64 14.38
N GLY A 149 15.23 -12.78 14.82
CA GLY A 149 16.65 -12.88 14.49
C GLY A 149 16.98 -12.48 13.06
N VAL A 150 16.16 -11.64 12.43
CA VAL A 150 16.40 -11.16 11.06
C VAL A 150 17.43 -10.03 11.08
N SER A 151 18.50 -10.18 10.31
CA SER A 151 19.42 -9.08 10.02
C SER A 151 18.77 -8.09 9.04
N TYR A 152 18.97 -6.79 9.22
CA TYR A 152 18.37 -5.80 8.31
C TYR A 152 19.34 -4.69 7.89
N LEU A 153 19.18 -4.21 6.66
CA LEU A 153 19.93 -3.11 6.07
C LEU A 153 18.98 -2.01 5.57
N LEU A 154 19.01 -0.85 6.23
CA LEU A 154 18.23 0.33 5.85
C LEU A 154 19.04 1.25 4.94
N HIS A 155 18.35 2.18 4.25
CA HIS A 155 18.96 3.09 3.27
C HIS A 155 19.66 2.39 2.10
N ALA A 156 19.19 1.21 1.71
CA ALA A 156 19.73 0.41 0.62
C ALA A 156 18.74 0.35 -0.55
N LEU A 157 18.97 1.18 -1.57
CA LEU A 157 18.16 1.14 -2.78
C LEU A 157 18.64 0.00 -3.67
N ALA A 158 17.83 -1.04 -3.85
CA ALA A 158 18.09 -2.09 -4.82
C ALA A 158 18.11 -1.50 -6.25
N THR A 159 19.19 -1.77 -6.98
CA THR A 159 19.39 -1.22 -8.33
C THR A 159 19.67 -2.27 -9.39
N ASP A 160 20.18 -3.43 -9.00
CA ASP A 160 20.53 -4.52 -9.92
C ASP A 160 20.49 -5.88 -9.22
N VAL A 161 20.69 -6.95 -10.00
CA VAL A 161 20.81 -8.33 -9.52
C VAL A 161 22.21 -8.89 -9.78
N LEU A 162 22.61 -9.90 -9.01
CA LEU A 162 23.79 -10.72 -9.30
C LEU A 162 23.36 -11.93 -10.15
N ASP A 163 24.10 -12.20 -11.22
CA ASP A 163 24.03 -13.43 -12.03
C ASP A 163 22.65 -13.79 -12.63
N ALA A 164 22.06 -12.93 -13.47
CA ALA A 164 20.83 -13.29 -14.19
C ALA A 164 21.09 -14.36 -15.29
N PRO A 165 20.17 -15.34 -15.51
CA PRO A 165 18.82 -15.47 -14.93
C PRO A 165 18.72 -16.33 -13.65
N ASP A 166 19.82 -16.93 -13.18
CA ASP A 166 19.88 -17.75 -11.96
C ASP A 166 20.42 -16.91 -10.79
N LEU A 167 19.51 -16.22 -10.09
CA LEU A 167 19.90 -15.11 -9.21
C LEU A 167 20.74 -15.56 -8.01
N GLY A 168 21.99 -15.09 -7.98
CA GLY A 168 22.91 -15.28 -6.86
C GLY A 168 22.84 -14.20 -5.78
N GLY A 169 22.08 -13.12 -5.99
CA GLY A 169 21.99 -11.99 -5.05
C GLY A 169 21.52 -10.68 -5.66
N ALA A 170 21.67 -9.58 -4.92
CA ALA A 170 21.22 -8.25 -5.34
C ALA A 170 22.26 -7.15 -5.06
N VAL A 171 22.20 -6.08 -5.87
CA VAL A 171 23.07 -4.91 -5.79
C VAL A 171 22.28 -3.71 -5.27
N PHE A 172 22.88 -2.99 -4.33
CA PHE A 172 22.29 -1.84 -3.65
C PHE A 172 23.17 -0.59 -3.77
N GLU A 173 22.56 0.55 -4.03
CA GLU A 173 23.21 1.86 -3.93
C GLU A 173 22.92 2.48 -2.56
N THR A 174 23.99 2.82 -1.83
CA THR A 174 23.93 3.40 -0.49
C THR A 174 24.82 4.63 -0.39
N LYS A 175 24.71 5.39 0.72
CA LYS A 175 25.66 6.47 1.02
C LYS A 175 27.10 5.99 1.27
N SER A 176 27.27 4.71 1.62
CA SER A 176 28.57 4.07 1.82
C SER A 176 29.17 3.51 0.52
N GLY A 177 28.51 3.76 -0.62
CA GLY A 177 28.86 3.21 -1.93
C GLY A 177 27.97 2.04 -2.32
N THR A 178 28.36 1.38 -3.41
CA THR A 178 27.63 0.23 -3.96
C THR A 178 27.93 -1.01 -3.13
N LEU A 179 26.88 -1.69 -2.67
CA LEU A 179 26.95 -2.94 -1.91
C LEU A 179 26.33 -4.06 -2.74
N ALA A 180 26.76 -5.29 -2.48
CA ALA A 180 26.14 -6.50 -2.99
C ALA A 180 25.86 -7.46 -1.82
N ILE A 181 24.75 -8.18 -1.88
CA ILE A 181 24.41 -9.25 -0.94
C ILE A 181 24.12 -10.49 -1.76
N GLU A 182 24.85 -11.57 -1.50
CA GLU A 182 24.63 -12.88 -2.12
C GLU A 182 23.56 -13.65 -1.34
N ALA A 183 22.74 -14.43 -2.03
CA ALA A 183 21.70 -15.23 -1.41
C ALA A 183 21.35 -16.48 -2.22
N ARG A 184 20.90 -17.55 -1.55
CA ARG A 184 20.40 -18.76 -2.23
C ARG A 184 19.03 -18.55 -2.87
N THR A 185 18.24 -17.64 -2.32
CA THR A 185 16.94 -17.23 -2.86
C THR A 185 16.65 -15.79 -2.48
N ILE A 186 15.96 -15.09 -3.38
CA ILE A 186 15.51 -13.72 -3.18
C ILE A 186 13.99 -13.69 -3.11
N VAL A 187 13.43 -12.90 -2.20
CA VAL A 187 12.02 -12.52 -2.22
C VAL A 187 11.91 -11.04 -2.55
N ASP A 188 11.47 -10.74 -3.77
CA ASP A 188 11.24 -9.36 -4.24
C ASP A 188 9.92 -8.82 -3.67
N CYS A 189 10.07 -8.01 -2.63
CA CYS A 189 9.03 -7.29 -1.92
C CYS A 189 9.12 -5.77 -2.16
N THR A 190 9.76 -5.30 -3.25
CA THR A 190 9.93 -3.85 -3.49
C THR A 190 8.59 -3.16 -3.74
N GLY A 191 7.56 -3.96 -4.02
CA GLY A 191 6.24 -3.53 -4.44
C GLY A 191 6.18 -3.15 -5.92
N ASP A 192 7.33 -2.95 -6.57
CA ASP A 192 7.44 -2.62 -7.99
C ASP A 192 8.03 -3.77 -8.83
N GLY A 193 8.36 -4.90 -8.17
CA GLY A 193 9.00 -6.05 -8.81
C GLY A 193 10.32 -5.67 -9.46
N ASP A 194 11.11 -4.83 -8.79
CA ASP A 194 12.29 -4.23 -9.41
C ASP A 194 13.38 -5.27 -9.68
N LEU A 195 13.60 -6.21 -8.76
CA LEU A 195 14.60 -7.26 -8.98
C LEU A 195 14.12 -8.26 -10.02
N ALA A 196 12.84 -8.65 -9.98
CA ALA A 196 12.24 -9.51 -11.00
C ALA A 196 12.38 -8.91 -12.40
N ALA A 197 12.02 -7.62 -12.56
CA ALA A 197 12.14 -6.92 -13.83
C ALA A 197 13.61 -6.78 -14.29
N ARG A 198 14.56 -6.58 -13.34
CA ARG A 198 16.00 -6.51 -13.64
C ARG A 198 16.58 -7.85 -14.06
N ALA A 199 16.10 -8.94 -13.46
CA ALA A 199 16.48 -10.30 -13.80
C ALA A 199 15.93 -10.76 -15.16
N GLY A 200 15.00 -10.00 -15.75
CA GLY A 200 14.39 -10.31 -17.04
C GLY A 200 13.05 -11.01 -16.97
N ALA A 201 12.43 -11.10 -15.79
CA ALA A 201 11.08 -11.63 -15.65
C ALA A 201 10.08 -10.77 -16.45
N PRO A 202 9.16 -11.39 -17.21
CA PRO A 202 8.15 -10.65 -17.94
C PRO A 202 7.14 -10.02 -16.97
N PHE A 203 6.59 -8.86 -17.33
CA PHE A 203 5.63 -8.12 -16.49
C PHE A 203 4.65 -7.30 -17.32
N GLU A 204 3.53 -6.94 -16.71
CA GLU A 204 2.53 -6.02 -17.25
C GLU A 204 2.45 -4.74 -16.43
N ILE A 205 1.99 -3.65 -17.05
CA ILE A 205 1.73 -2.36 -16.39
C ILE A 205 0.34 -1.88 -16.75
N GLY A 206 -0.43 -1.45 -15.74
CA GLY A 206 -1.72 -0.81 -15.95
C GLY A 206 -2.72 -1.71 -16.69
N ARG A 207 -3.66 -1.07 -17.38
CA ARG A 207 -4.69 -1.75 -18.20
C ARG A 207 -4.12 -2.23 -19.54
N ALA A 208 -4.64 -3.34 -20.05
CA ALA A 208 -4.18 -3.91 -21.31
C ALA A 208 -4.41 -2.97 -22.51
N GLU A 209 -5.46 -2.14 -22.49
CA GLU A 209 -5.79 -1.28 -23.63
C GLU A 209 -4.91 -0.04 -23.79
N ASP A 210 -4.35 0.50 -22.69
CA ASP A 210 -3.67 1.80 -22.71
C ASP A 210 -2.50 1.96 -21.72
N GLU A 211 -2.14 0.88 -21.01
CA GLU A 211 -1.05 0.81 -20.03
C GLU A 211 -1.19 1.82 -18.87
N LEU A 212 -2.37 2.42 -18.68
CA LEU A 212 -2.56 3.38 -17.60
C LEU A 212 -2.76 2.66 -16.27
N ALA A 213 -1.91 3.03 -15.30
CA ALA A 213 -1.98 2.56 -13.93
C ALA A 213 -3.00 3.34 -13.09
N GLN A 214 -3.54 2.71 -12.05
CA GLN A 214 -4.40 3.35 -11.06
C GLN A 214 -3.72 4.57 -10.41
N PRO A 215 -4.48 5.65 -10.11
CA PRO A 215 -3.93 6.92 -9.65
C PRO A 215 -3.16 6.81 -8.34
N MET A 216 -2.21 7.71 -8.14
CA MET A 216 -1.48 7.87 -6.88
C MET A 216 -2.23 8.80 -5.92
N THR A 217 -2.03 8.63 -4.62
CA THR A 217 -2.58 9.51 -3.57
C THR A 217 -1.53 9.82 -2.52
N LEU A 218 -1.42 11.08 -2.13
CA LEU A 218 -0.75 11.50 -0.91
C LEU A 218 -1.80 11.65 0.19
N MET A 219 -1.68 10.83 1.23
CA MET A 219 -2.48 10.96 2.45
C MET A 219 -1.80 11.88 3.45
N PHE A 220 -2.60 12.48 4.33
CA PHE A 220 -2.11 13.36 5.39
C PHE A 220 -2.98 13.30 6.65
N LEU A 221 -2.34 13.57 7.79
CA LEU A 221 -2.95 13.68 9.11
C LEU A 221 -3.25 15.14 9.41
N ALA A 222 -4.49 15.42 9.78
CA ALA A 222 -4.92 16.71 10.30
C ALA A 222 -5.13 16.59 11.81
N ALA A 223 -4.34 17.34 12.60
CA ALA A 223 -4.48 17.44 14.04
C ALA A 223 -5.24 18.71 14.42
N GLY A 224 -5.71 18.79 15.67
CA GLY A 224 -6.55 19.89 16.13
C GLY A 224 -8.00 19.80 15.65
N PHE A 225 -8.37 18.66 15.08
CA PHE A 225 -9.73 18.33 14.65
C PHE A 225 -10.66 18.21 15.86
N ASP A 226 -11.76 18.96 15.86
CA ASP A 226 -12.83 18.84 16.83
C ASP A 226 -13.88 17.84 16.32
N ARG A 227 -13.74 16.61 16.80
CA ARG A 227 -14.62 15.50 16.43
C ARG A 227 -16.08 15.77 16.82
N ALA A 228 -16.34 16.41 17.96
CA ALA A 228 -17.70 16.63 18.42
C ALA A 228 -18.45 17.62 17.52
N ALA A 229 -17.79 18.70 17.11
CA ALA A 229 -18.36 19.66 16.15
C ALA A 229 -18.64 19.01 14.79
N PHE A 230 -17.74 18.15 14.31
CA PHE A 230 -17.94 17.41 13.07
C PHE A 230 -19.09 16.39 13.16
N ASP A 231 -19.15 15.63 14.25
CA ASP A 231 -20.22 14.65 14.49
C ASP A 231 -21.60 15.33 14.55
N GLU A 232 -21.67 16.52 15.14
CA GLU A 232 -22.88 17.35 15.16
C GLU A 232 -23.28 17.81 13.74
N TYR A 233 -22.32 18.24 12.92
CA TYR A 233 -22.57 18.56 11.51
C TYR A 233 -23.13 17.35 10.76
N VAL A 234 -22.52 16.17 10.89
CA VAL A 234 -22.99 14.95 10.24
C VAL A 234 -24.41 14.57 10.69
N ARG A 235 -24.72 14.76 11.98
CA ARG A 235 -26.06 14.51 12.53
C ARG A 235 -27.11 15.47 11.97
N GLN A 236 -26.76 16.74 11.75
CA GLN A 236 -27.63 17.74 11.15
C GLN A 236 -27.79 17.55 9.63
N HIS A 237 -26.79 16.95 8.97
CA HIS A 237 -26.73 16.75 7.52
C HIS A 237 -26.48 15.26 7.18
N PRO A 238 -27.39 14.34 7.52
CA PRO A 238 -27.19 12.89 7.36
C PRO A 238 -27.05 12.44 5.90
N ASP A 239 -27.50 13.26 4.95
CA ASP A 239 -27.35 13.06 3.51
C ASP A 239 -26.02 13.57 2.96
N GLN A 240 -25.18 14.21 3.79
CA GLN A 240 -23.87 14.76 3.43
C GLN A 240 -22.68 13.91 3.87
N TRP A 241 -22.92 12.75 4.50
CA TRP A 241 -21.86 11.88 4.99
C TRP A 241 -22.23 10.40 4.98
N ARG A 242 -21.29 9.53 4.60
CA ARG A 242 -21.44 8.08 4.52
C ARG A 242 -20.20 7.37 5.03
N GLY A 243 -20.19 7.05 6.33
CA GLY A 243 -19.13 6.29 6.99
C GLY A 243 -17.80 7.04 7.02
N VAL A 244 -17.07 7.01 5.91
CA VAL A 244 -15.75 7.60 5.72
C VAL A 244 -15.70 8.70 4.66
N HIS A 245 -16.81 9.02 3.97
CA HIS A 245 -16.76 9.99 2.87
C HIS A 245 -17.99 10.89 2.79
N GLY A 246 -17.83 12.11 2.26
CA GLY A 246 -18.93 13.06 2.11
C GLY A 246 -18.47 14.49 1.86
N LEU A 247 -19.19 15.44 2.47
CA LEU A 247 -19.02 16.91 2.32
C LEU A 247 -19.40 17.44 0.94
N TRP A 248 -20.34 16.78 0.25
CA TRP A 248 -20.65 17.05 -1.16
C TRP A 248 -21.12 18.48 -1.40
N GLU A 249 -22.02 19.01 -0.57
CA GLU A 249 -22.51 20.38 -0.72
C GLU A 249 -21.43 21.41 -0.42
N LEU A 250 -20.68 21.23 0.67
CA LEU A 250 -19.57 22.11 1.04
C LEU A 250 -18.48 22.13 -0.04
N ALA A 251 -18.09 20.96 -0.54
CA ALA A 251 -17.11 20.84 -1.62
C ALA A 251 -17.61 21.49 -2.91
N ARG A 252 -18.89 21.28 -3.28
CA ARG A 252 -19.51 21.92 -4.45
C ARG A 252 -19.53 23.44 -4.32
N ARG A 253 -19.87 23.95 -3.14
CA ARG A 253 -19.88 25.40 -2.86
C ARG A 253 -18.47 25.98 -2.97
N ALA A 254 -17.49 25.38 -2.30
CA ALA A 254 -16.11 25.85 -2.37
C ALA A 254 -15.55 25.79 -3.79
N ALA A 255 -15.90 24.76 -4.59
CA ALA A 255 -15.53 24.68 -5.98
C ALA A 255 -16.18 25.78 -6.84
N ALA A 256 -17.46 26.08 -6.63
CA ALA A 256 -18.17 27.16 -7.32
C ALA A 256 -17.58 28.55 -6.98
N GLU A 257 -17.05 28.72 -5.77
CA GLU A 257 -16.36 29.93 -5.31
C GLU A 257 -14.88 29.97 -5.76
N GLY A 258 -14.38 28.94 -6.45
CA GLY A 258 -12.98 28.85 -6.90
C GLY A 258 -11.98 28.55 -5.77
N GLU A 259 -12.47 28.16 -4.59
CA GLU A 259 -11.67 27.89 -3.39
C GLU A 259 -11.28 26.42 -3.24
N LEU A 260 -11.87 25.52 -4.05
CA LEU A 260 -11.54 24.09 -4.08
C LEU A 260 -11.41 23.56 -5.52
N ASP A 261 -10.27 22.97 -5.82
CA ASP A 261 -9.99 22.21 -7.05
C ASP A 261 -9.84 20.74 -6.67
N LEU A 262 -10.97 20.01 -6.66
CA LEU A 262 -11.02 18.61 -6.25
C LEU A 262 -11.05 17.68 -7.47
N PRO A 263 -9.95 16.99 -7.82
CA PRO A 263 -9.95 16.00 -8.90
C PRO A 263 -10.70 14.71 -8.53
N ARG A 264 -11.04 14.54 -7.25
CA ARG A 264 -11.80 13.42 -6.69
C ARG A 264 -13.27 13.82 -6.46
N GLU A 265 -14.16 12.82 -6.42
CA GLU A 265 -15.59 13.00 -6.14
C GLU A 265 -15.88 13.23 -4.65
N ASP A 266 -15.10 12.56 -3.79
CA ASP A 266 -15.33 12.53 -2.36
C ASP A 266 -14.10 12.95 -1.56
N VAL A 267 -14.35 13.59 -0.42
CA VAL A 267 -13.36 13.78 0.65
C VAL A 267 -13.49 12.61 1.62
N LEU A 268 -12.43 11.84 1.81
CA LEU A 268 -12.44 10.70 2.72
C LEU A 268 -11.71 11.01 4.01
N PHE A 269 -12.36 10.69 5.13
CA PHE A 269 -11.82 10.73 6.48
C PHE A 269 -11.79 9.34 7.09
N PHE A 270 -10.65 9.00 7.67
CA PHE A 270 -10.45 7.78 8.41
C PHE A 270 -10.05 8.10 9.85
N LYS A 271 -10.66 7.36 10.77
CA LYS A 271 -10.30 7.38 12.19
C LYS A 271 -8.81 7.05 12.37
N THR A 272 -8.17 7.72 13.32
CA THR A 272 -6.82 7.39 13.80
C THR A 272 -6.87 6.97 15.29
N MET A 273 -5.71 6.76 15.91
CA MET A 273 -5.61 6.46 17.34
C MET A 273 -5.89 7.67 18.25
N HIS A 274 -5.86 8.88 17.69
CA HIS A 274 -5.93 10.11 18.46
C HIS A 274 -7.26 10.84 18.19
N GLU A 275 -8.02 11.17 19.24
CA GLU A 275 -9.36 11.75 19.11
C GLU A 275 -9.38 13.10 18.37
N ARG A 276 -8.29 13.88 18.50
CA ARG A 276 -8.14 15.20 17.88
C ARG A 276 -7.41 15.16 16.54
N GLU A 277 -7.33 13.98 15.94
CA GLU A 277 -6.68 13.74 14.66
C GLU A 277 -7.60 12.98 13.72
N VAL A 278 -7.44 13.24 12.43
CA VAL A 278 -8.12 12.51 11.37
C VAL A 278 -7.18 12.33 10.18
N SER A 279 -7.24 11.16 9.56
CA SER A 279 -6.51 10.89 8.33
C SER A 279 -7.36 11.24 7.13
N VAL A 280 -6.79 12.01 6.20
CA VAL A 280 -7.49 12.52 5.02
C VAL A 280 -6.92 11.88 3.76
N ASN A 281 -7.81 11.29 2.95
CA ASN A 281 -7.46 10.69 1.66
C ASN A 281 -8.30 11.34 0.56
N CYS A 282 -7.73 12.33 -0.13
CA CYS A 282 -8.50 13.05 -1.16
C CYS A 282 -7.68 13.45 -2.40
N THR A 283 -6.36 13.46 -2.31
CA THR A 283 -5.53 13.75 -3.49
C THR A 283 -5.64 12.63 -4.53
N ARG A 284 -5.51 13.00 -5.81
CA ARG A 284 -5.57 12.07 -6.94
C ARG A 284 -4.66 12.57 -8.05
N VAL A 285 -3.60 11.82 -8.34
CA VAL A 285 -2.71 12.10 -9.47
C VAL A 285 -2.84 10.96 -10.47
N THR A 286 -3.35 11.29 -11.65
CA THR A 286 -3.63 10.36 -12.76
C THR A 286 -2.56 10.43 -13.83
N ARG A 287 -2.50 9.43 -14.72
CA ARG A 287 -1.56 9.39 -15.87
C ARG A 287 -0.10 9.56 -15.45
N VAL A 288 0.27 8.93 -14.34
CA VAL A 288 1.63 8.88 -13.81
C VAL A 288 1.99 7.44 -13.47
N LEU A 289 3.24 7.05 -13.69
CA LEU A 289 3.75 5.71 -13.39
C LEU A 289 4.76 5.74 -12.23
N GLY A 290 4.58 4.83 -11.27
CA GLY A 290 5.40 4.76 -10.04
C GLY A 290 6.85 4.35 -10.24
N THR A 291 7.20 3.85 -11.44
CA THR A 291 8.57 3.45 -11.82
C THR A 291 9.25 4.47 -12.75
N ASP A 292 8.63 5.63 -13.01
CA ASP A 292 9.25 6.75 -13.73
C ASP A 292 9.51 7.91 -12.76
N VAL A 293 10.79 8.25 -12.56
CA VAL A 293 11.21 9.29 -11.59
C VAL A 293 10.68 10.69 -11.91
N TRP A 294 10.46 11.03 -13.18
CA TRP A 294 9.87 12.32 -13.57
C TRP A 294 8.37 12.34 -13.26
N ASN A 295 7.70 11.21 -13.42
CA ASN A 295 6.28 11.05 -13.06
C ASN A 295 6.10 11.14 -11.54
N LEU A 296 6.94 10.45 -10.77
CA LEU A 296 6.98 10.58 -9.31
C LEU A 296 7.25 12.02 -8.89
N THR A 297 8.25 12.68 -9.46
CA THR A 297 8.57 14.09 -9.14
C THR A 297 7.38 15.01 -9.39
N TYR A 298 6.70 14.85 -10.52
CA TYR A 298 5.48 15.59 -10.81
C TYR A 298 4.36 15.26 -9.81
N ALA A 299 4.15 13.98 -9.50
CA ALA A 299 3.10 13.53 -8.60
C ALA A 299 3.30 14.05 -7.17
N GLU A 300 4.53 14.09 -6.67
CA GLU A 300 4.87 14.66 -5.36
C GLU A 300 4.58 16.16 -5.29
N TRP A 301 4.85 16.90 -6.37
CA TRP A 301 4.53 18.32 -6.47
C TRP A 301 3.03 18.58 -6.54
N GLU A 302 2.33 17.88 -7.44
CA GLU A 302 0.91 18.06 -7.68
C GLU A 302 0.06 17.63 -6.47
N SER A 303 0.38 16.49 -5.86
CA SER A 303 -0.34 16.03 -4.67
C SER A 303 -0.19 16.97 -3.47
N ARG A 304 0.97 17.60 -3.25
CA ARG A 304 1.15 18.63 -2.21
C ARG A 304 0.43 19.93 -2.53
N ARG A 305 0.32 20.30 -3.81
CA ARG A 305 -0.54 21.41 -4.25
C ARG A 305 -2.01 21.13 -3.90
N GLN A 306 -2.50 19.94 -4.24
CA GLN A 306 -3.86 19.49 -3.91
C GLN A 306 -4.08 19.46 -2.38
N LEU A 307 -3.14 18.89 -1.61
CA LEU A 307 -3.21 18.86 -0.14
C LEU A 307 -3.38 20.27 0.43
N ARG A 308 -2.59 21.25 -0.02
CA ARG A 308 -2.71 22.64 0.46
C ARG A 308 -4.10 23.21 0.18
N ASN A 309 -4.67 22.93 -0.98
CA ASN A 309 -6.00 23.39 -1.34
C ASN A 309 -7.09 22.69 -0.52
N ILE A 310 -7.01 21.37 -0.35
CA ILE A 310 -7.92 20.59 0.50
C ILE A 310 -7.86 21.07 1.95
N ALA A 311 -6.67 21.23 2.53
CA ALA A 311 -6.52 21.69 3.91
C ALA A 311 -7.05 23.12 4.12
N ALA A 312 -6.98 23.99 3.11
CA ALA A 312 -7.61 25.31 3.16
C ALA A 312 -9.14 25.21 3.14
N PHE A 313 -9.69 24.36 2.26
CA PHE A 313 -11.12 24.05 2.22
C PHE A 313 -11.62 23.51 3.56
N LEU A 314 -10.94 22.51 4.14
CA LEU A 314 -11.31 21.91 5.41
C LEU A 314 -11.42 22.97 6.51
N ARG A 315 -10.37 23.77 6.73
CA ARG A 315 -10.35 24.79 7.79
C ARG A 315 -11.40 25.88 7.63
N ARG A 316 -11.79 26.20 6.39
CA ARG A 316 -12.72 27.30 6.10
C ARG A 316 -14.18 26.88 6.09
N TYR A 317 -14.48 25.68 5.61
CA TYR A 317 -15.86 25.27 5.32
C TYR A 317 -16.37 24.12 6.19
N VAL A 318 -15.49 23.31 6.78
CA VAL A 318 -15.89 22.06 7.45
C VAL A 318 -15.91 22.26 8.97
N PRO A 319 -17.07 22.11 9.63
CA PRO A 319 -17.15 22.18 11.09
C PRO A 319 -16.20 21.22 11.78
N GLY A 320 -15.49 21.72 12.78
CA GLY A 320 -14.48 21.00 13.54
C GLY A 320 -13.07 21.09 12.98
N PHE A 321 -12.86 21.74 11.82
CA PHE A 321 -11.52 21.98 11.27
C PHE A 321 -11.00 23.40 11.48
N GLU A 322 -11.73 24.28 12.18
CA GLU A 322 -11.38 25.70 12.34
C GLU A 322 -9.99 25.90 12.94
N ASN A 323 -9.62 25.04 13.88
CA ASN A 323 -8.32 25.02 14.56
C ASN A 323 -7.39 23.90 14.06
N ALA A 324 -7.81 23.17 13.02
CA ALA A 324 -7.03 22.06 12.52
C ALA A 324 -5.79 22.53 11.74
N TYR A 325 -4.74 21.72 11.78
CA TYR A 325 -3.52 21.92 11.00
C TYR A 325 -3.01 20.59 10.49
N ASN A 326 -2.27 20.62 9.38
CA ASN A 326 -1.65 19.41 8.83
C ASN A 326 -0.46 19.03 9.71
N ALA A 327 -0.57 17.95 10.46
CA ALA A 327 0.50 17.46 11.33
C ALA A 327 1.58 16.73 10.51
N GLN A 328 1.14 15.91 9.54
CA GLN A 328 2.03 15.10 8.73
C GLN A 328 1.40 14.79 7.37
N SER A 329 2.18 14.77 6.30
CA SER A 329 1.83 14.08 5.05
C SER A 329 2.79 12.92 4.84
N GLY A 330 2.45 12.00 3.94
CA GLY A 330 3.39 10.97 3.51
C GLY A 330 4.77 11.56 3.15
N ALA A 331 5.82 10.86 3.57
CA ALA A 331 7.19 11.14 3.13
C ALA A 331 7.34 10.94 1.61
N GLN A 332 6.52 10.06 1.04
CA GLN A 332 6.32 9.89 -0.40
C GLN A 332 4.83 9.79 -0.75
N ILE A 333 4.52 9.91 -2.03
CA ILE A 333 3.19 9.63 -2.56
C ILE A 333 2.89 8.13 -2.53
N GLY A 334 1.65 7.77 -2.19
CA GLY A 334 1.15 6.41 -2.22
C GLY A 334 0.91 5.95 -3.65
N VAL A 335 1.70 4.97 -4.09
CA VAL A 335 1.58 4.30 -5.39
C VAL A 335 0.65 3.09 -5.24
N ARG A 336 -0.39 3.02 -6.08
CA ARG A 336 -1.34 1.91 -6.08
C ARG A 336 -0.88 0.76 -6.95
N GLU A 337 -0.37 1.06 -8.14
CA GLU A 337 -0.09 0.11 -9.20
C GLU A 337 1.17 0.50 -10.00
N THR A 338 1.98 -0.49 -10.34
CA THR A 338 3.14 -0.38 -11.23
C THR A 338 3.26 -1.66 -12.06
N ARG A 339 4.35 -2.42 -11.92
CA ARG A 339 4.55 -3.70 -12.59
C ARG A 339 3.84 -4.81 -11.81
N ARG A 340 3.17 -5.68 -12.56
CA ARG A 340 2.69 -6.98 -12.10
C ARG A 340 3.54 -8.03 -12.81
N ILE A 341 4.35 -8.76 -12.05
CA ILE A 341 5.24 -9.78 -12.61
C ILE A 341 4.39 -10.94 -13.11
N LEU A 342 4.67 -11.44 -14.31
CA LEU A 342 3.98 -12.60 -14.86
C LEU A 342 4.60 -13.85 -14.22
N GLY A 343 3.78 -14.53 -13.42
CA GLY A 343 4.14 -15.80 -12.78
C GLY A 343 3.55 -16.99 -13.52
N GLU A 344 3.75 -18.19 -12.99
CA GLU A 344 3.20 -19.42 -13.56
C GLU A 344 1.66 -19.45 -13.61
N TYR A 345 0.99 -18.63 -12.78
CA TYR A 345 -0.45 -18.38 -12.86
C TYR A 345 -0.75 -16.90 -12.64
N GLN A 346 -1.59 -16.32 -13.51
CA GLN A 346 -2.07 -14.94 -13.38
C GLN A 346 -3.46 -14.95 -12.74
N LEU A 347 -3.59 -14.43 -11.52
CA LEU A 347 -4.88 -14.32 -10.85
C LEU A 347 -5.81 -13.34 -11.57
N THR A 348 -7.05 -13.75 -11.86
CA THR A 348 -8.00 -12.96 -12.66
C THR A 348 -9.12 -12.33 -11.84
N ALA A 349 -9.79 -11.33 -12.43
CA ALA A 349 -11.01 -10.75 -11.84
C ALA A 349 -12.09 -11.82 -11.60
N ASP A 350 -12.21 -12.78 -12.51
CA ASP A 350 -13.19 -13.85 -12.41
C ASP A 350 -12.86 -14.81 -11.28
N ASP A 351 -11.57 -15.10 -11.03
CA ASP A 351 -11.15 -15.90 -9.88
C ASP A 351 -11.57 -15.24 -8.55
N VAL A 352 -11.39 -13.92 -8.45
CA VAL A 352 -11.84 -13.13 -7.29
C VAL A 352 -13.36 -13.18 -7.17
N LEU A 353 -14.10 -12.81 -8.23
CA LEU A 353 -15.55 -12.65 -8.17
C LEU A 353 -16.32 -13.96 -7.99
N ASN A 354 -15.71 -15.10 -8.32
CA ASN A 354 -16.27 -16.42 -8.09
C ASN A 354 -15.71 -17.13 -6.86
N ALA A 355 -14.93 -16.43 -6.01
CA ALA A 355 -14.33 -16.99 -4.81
C ALA A 355 -13.57 -18.30 -5.07
N ARG A 356 -12.76 -18.31 -6.14
CA ARG A 356 -12.12 -19.51 -6.63
C ARG A 356 -11.18 -20.11 -5.59
N ARG A 357 -11.13 -21.45 -5.58
CA ARG A 357 -10.24 -22.27 -4.76
C ARG A 357 -9.17 -22.93 -5.63
N PHE A 358 -7.98 -23.12 -5.05
CA PHE A 358 -6.83 -23.73 -5.73
C PHE A 358 -6.19 -24.80 -4.85
N ASP A 359 -5.73 -25.90 -5.45
CA ASP A 359 -5.04 -26.97 -4.72
C ASP A 359 -3.68 -26.53 -4.17
N ASP A 360 -3.06 -25.55 -4.83
CA ASP A 360 -1.78 -24.94 -4.46
C ASP A 360 -1.96 -23.57 -3.77
N ALA A 361 -3.07 -23.36 -3.08
CA ALA A 361 -3.36 -22.12 -2.36
C ALA A 361 -2.35 -21.87 -1.21
N VAL A 362 -1.72 -20.69 -1.22
CA VAL A 362 -0.77 -20.26 -0.16
C VAL A 362 -1.24 -19.04 0.61
N ALA A 363 -2.18 -18.27 0.07
CA ALA A 363 -2.81 -17.15 0.77
C ALA A 363 -4.31 -17.09 0.45
N ARG A 364 -5.07 -16.37 1.29
CA ARG A 364 -6.50 -16.10 1.09
C ARG A 364 -6.79 -14.62 1.24
N ALA A 365 -7.81 -14.17 0.53
CA ALA A 365 -8.25 -12.78 0.58
C ALA A 365 -9.77 -12.66 0.43
N SER A 366 -10.33 -11.59 0.99
CA SER A 366 -11.77 -11.30 0.97
C SER A 366 -12.08 -9.87 0.55
N TYR A 367 -11.05 -9.08 0.19
CA TYR A 367 -11.23 -7.68 -0.19
C TYR A 367 -11.90 -7.60 -1.58
N PRO A 368 -12.85 -6.68 -1.82
CA PRO A 368 -13.51 -6.55 -3.12
C PRO A 368 -12.55 -6.02 -4.20
N LEU A 369 -12.96 -6.14 -5.47
CA LEU A 369 -12.32 -5.38 -6.54
C LEU A 369 -12.64 -3.89 -6.33
N ASP A 370 -11.62 -3.05 -6.22
CA ASP A 370 -11.69 -1.60 -5.91
C ASP A 370 -10.85 -0.80 -6.93
N ILE A 371 -11.38 -0.71 -8.16
CA ILE A 371 -10.66 -0.18 -9.32
C ILE A 371 -10.86 1.32 -9.41
N HIS A 372 -9.79 2.09 -9.29
CA HIS A 372 -9.82 3.54 -9.45
C HIS A 372 -9.55 3.97 -10.89
N SER A 373 -10.45 4.77 -11.48
CA SER A 373 -10.31 5.30 -12.85
C SER A 373 -8.96 6.03 -13.08
N PRO A 374 -8.15 5.63 -14.07
CA PRO A 374 -6.85 6.24 -14.32
C PRO A 374 -6.91 7.53 -15.16
N VAL A 375 -8.08 7.87 -15.72
CA VAL A 375 -8.27 9.01 -16.64
C VAL A 375 -9.16 10.11 -16.08
N GLY A 376 -9.75 9.92 -14.90
CA GLY A 376 -10.65 10.91 -14.29
C GLY A 376 -11.22 10.47 -12.95
N ARG A 377 -12.50 10.79 -12.74
CA ARG A 377 -13.27 10.49 -11.53
C ARG A 377 -13.81 9.05 -11.54
N GLY A 378 -14.32 8.58 -10.41
CA GLY A 378 -14.94 7.25 -10.28
C GLY A 378 -14.04 6.17 -9.70
N THR A 379 -14.72 5.24 -9.03
CA THR A 379 -14.22 3.96 -8.51
C THR A 379 -15.24 2.88 -8.79
N ILE A 380 -14.80 1.72 -9.30
CA ILE A 380 -15.64 0.55 -9.52
C ILE A 380 -15.41 -0.42 -8.38
N LEU A 381 -16.46 -0.68 -7.61
CA LEU A 381 -16.46 -1.65 -6.52
C LEU A 381 -17.27 -2.89 -6.94
N ARG A 382 -16.63 -4.05 -7.03
CA ARG A 382 -17.32 -5.35 -7.28
C ARG A 382 -16.95 -6.34 -6.19
N ARG A 383 -17.96 -6.98 -5.63
CA ARG A 383 -17.80 -7.82 -4.44
C ARG A 383 -17.87 -9.30 -4.78
N LEU A 384 -17.21 -10.08 -3.94
CA LEU A 384 -17.33 -11.53 -3.90
C LEU A 384 -18.70 -11.97 -3.37
N PRO A 385 -19.06 -13.26 -3.52
CA PRO A 385 -20.24 -13.81 -2.87
C PRO A 385 -20.21 -13.58 -1.34
N PRO A 386 -21.34 -13.27 -0.70
CA PRO A 386 -21.36 -12.94 0.72
C PRO A 386 -20.80 -14.05 1.61
N GLY A 387 -19.85 -13.70 2.47
CA GLY A 387 -19.22 -14.63 3.41
C GLY A 387 -18.11 -15.50 2.81
N GLU A 388 -17.73 -15.28 1.54
CA GLU A 388 -16.66 -16.03 0.87
C GLU A 388 -15.31 -15.31 0.90
N SER A 389 -14.28 -16.05 0.49
CA SER A 389 -12.93 -15.59 0.23
C SER A 389 -12.41 -16.25 -1.06
N TYR A 390 -11.43 -15.66 -1.73
CA TYR A 390 -10.71 -16.30 -2.83
C TYR A 390 -9.30 -16.72 -2.39
N ASP A 391 -8.78 -17.73 -3.06
CA ASP A 391 -7.43 -18.26 -2.81
C ASP A 391 -6.43 -17.61 -3.79
N ILE A 392 -5.18 -17.45 -3.33
CA ILE A 392 -4.03 -17.03 -4.14
C ILE A 392 -3.08 -18.24 -4.22
N PRO A 393 -2.86 -18.83 -5.41
CA PRO A 393 -1.98 -19.99 -5.57
C PRO A 393 -0.49 -19.60 -5.53
N LEU A 394 0.39 -20.53 -5.13
CA LEU A 394 1.85 -20.35 -5.11
C LEU A 394 2.38 -19.85 -6.46
N ARG A 395 1.80 -20.36 -7.56
CA ARG A 395 2.15 -19.99 -8.92
C ARG A 395 1.98 -18.50 -9.25
N CYS A 396 1.24 -17.72 -8.45
CA CYS A 396 1.20 -16.26 -8.59
C CYS A 396 2.47 -15.57 -8.08
N LEU A 397 3.25 -16.23 -7.22
CA LEU A 397 4.45 -15.71 -6.58
C LEU A 397 5.73 -16.16 -7.29
N VAL A 398 5.65 -17.17 -8.16
CA VAL A 398 6.78 -17.73 -8.91
C VAL A 398 6.88 -17.04 -10.28
N PRO A 399 7.86 -16.13 -10.51
CA PRO A 399 8.03 -15.44 -11.78
C PRO A 399 8.36 -16.41 -12.93
N GLN A 400 7.92 -16.09 -14.14
CA GLN A 400 8.37 -16.81 -15.33
C GLN A 400 9.81 -16.41 -15.70
N ALA A 401 10.56 -17.36 -16.26
CA ALA A 401 11.88 -17.16 -16.89
C ALA A 401 13.02 -16.69 -15.95
N VAL A 402 12.81 -16.72 -14.63
CA VAL A 402 13.83 -16.40 -13.63
C VAL A 402 13.77 -17.46 -12.53
N ASP A 403 14.92 -18.02 -12.17
CA ASP A 403 15.05 -19.01 -11.10
C ASP A 403 15.55 -18.34 -9.81
N ASN A 404 15.38 -19.02 -8.67
CA ASN A 404 15.81 -18.56 -7.33
C ASN A 404 15.23 -17.20 -6.90
N LEU A 405 14.05 -16.87 -7.40
CA LEU A 405 13.32 -15.64 -7.08
C LEU A 405 11.84 -15.93 -6.84
N LEU A 406 11.29 -15.35 -5.77
CA LEU A 406 9.86 -15.20 -5.56
C LEU A 406 9.49 -13.71 -5.54
N VAL A 407 8.25 -13.39 -5.89
CA VAL A 407 7.67 -12.04 -5.75
C VAL A 407 6.54 -12.08 -4.74
N ALA A 408 6.45 -11.05 -3.89
CA ALA A 408 5.39 -10.94 -2.90
C ALA A 408 4.89 -9.50 -2.73
N GLY A 409 3.65 -9.36 -2.23
CA GLY A 409 2.97 -8.08 -2.11
C GLY A 409 2.21 -7.67 -3.36
N ARG A 410 2.25 -6.38 -3.72
CA ARG A 410 1.42 -5.85 -4.83
C ARG A 410 1.96 -6.17 -6.23
N CYS A 411 3.20 -6.65 -6.35
CA CYS A 411 3.84 -6.97 -7.63
C CYS A 411 3.63 -8.42 -8.09
N ILE A 412 2.90 -9.25 -7.32
CA ILE A 412 2.59 -10.64 -7.69
C ILE A 412 1.75 -10.72 -8.98
N SER A 413 1.64 -11.92 -9.54
CA SER A 413 0.96 -12.13 -10.80
C SER A 413 -0.57 -12.05 -10.70
N GLY A 414 -1.15 -11.08 -11.40
CA GLY A 414 -2.58 -10.99 -11.62
C GLY A 414 -2.95 -9.93 -12.66
N THR A 415 -4.21 -9.92 -13.07
CA THR A 415 -4.73 -8.90 -14.00
C THR A 415 -4.84 -7.55 -13.29
N HIS A 416 -4.96 -6.47 -14.07
CA HIS A 416 -5.18 -5.10 -13.57
C HIS A 416 -6.35 -5.01 -12.57
N GLU A 417 -7.44 -5.71 -12.87
CA GLU A 417 -8.64 -5.74 -12.05
C GLU A 417 -8.40 -6.53 -10.77
N ALA A 418 -7.88 -7.76 -10.84
CA ALA A 418 -7.59 -8.59 -9.67
C ALA A 418 -6.63 -7.89 -8.71
N HIS A 419 -5.63 -7.20 -9.26
CA HIS A 419 -4.67 -6.37 -8.52
C HIS A 419 -5.36 -5.32 -7.64
N SER A 420 -6.49 -4.77 -8.07
CA SER A 420 -7.25 -3.81 -7.26
C SER A 420 -7.73 -4.38 -5.92
N SER A 421 -7.84 -5.71 -5.81
CA SER A 421 -8.23 -6.42 -4.60
C SER A 421 -7.01 -6.90 -3.78
N TYR A 422 -6.12 -7.71 -4.37
CA TYR A 422 -5.06 -8.35 -3.60
C TYR A 422 -3.93 -7.41 -3.15
N ARG A 423 -3.83 -6.19 -3.71
CA ARG A 423 -2.78 -5.21 -3.36
C ARG A 423 -2.90 -4.61 -1.96
N VAL A 424 -3.99 -4.88 -1.24
CA VAL A 424 -4.20 -4.32 0.11
C VAL A 424 -3.23 -4.94 1.11
N MET A 425 -2.78 -4.14 2.08
CA MET A 425 -1.67 -4.49 2.96
C MET A 425 -1.82 -5.83 3.71
N PRO A 426 -3.01 -6.21 4.23
CA PRO A 426 -3.17 -7.53 4.85
C PRO A 426 -2.88 -8.69 3.90
N VAL A 427 -3.35 -8.60 2.66
CA VAL A 427 -3.13 -9.63 1.64
C VAL A 427 -1.67 -9.65 1.21
N CYS A 428 -1.03 -8.47 1.11
CA CYS A 428 0.42 -8.38 0.89
C CYS A 428 1.23 -9.05 2.01
N MET A 429 0.82 -8.96 3.28
CA MET A 429 1.47 -9.72 4.36
C MET A 429 1.26 -11.22 4.21
N ALA A 430 0.07 -11.66 3.79
CA ALA A 430 -0.21 -13.08 3.57
C ALA A 430 0.67 -13.66 2.45
N THR A 431 0.80 -12.96 1.33
CA THR A 431 1.69 -13.40 0.24
C THR A 431 3.17 -13.25 0.60
N GLY A 432 3.52 -12.27 1.43
CA GLY A 432 4.83 -12.16 2.04
C GLY A 432 5.20 -13.37 2.88
N GLN A 433 4.37 -13.74 3.87
CA GLN A 433 4.60 -14.91 4.72
C GLN A 433 4.68 -16.23 3.92
N ALA A 434 3.97 -16.32 2.80
CA ALA A 434 3.95 -17.51 1.96
C ALA A 434 5.21 -17.69 1.10
N ALA A 435 5.86 -16.58 0.72
CA ALA A 435 7.11 -16.56 -0.03
C ALA A 435 8.29 -16.80 0.92
#